data_AF-A0A1E1WTU8-F1
#
_entry.id   AF-A0A1E1WTU8-F1
#
_cell.length_a   1.000
_cell.length_b   1.000
_cell.length_c   1.000
_cell.angle_alpha   90.00
_cell.angle_beta   90.00
_cell.angle_gamma   90.00
#
_symmetry.space_group_name_H-M   'P 1'
#
loop_
_entity.id
_entity.type
_entity.pdbx_description
1 polymer ?
#
loop_
_entity_poly.entity_id
_entity_poly.type
_entity_poly.pdbx_seq_one_letter_code
_entity_poly.pdbx_strand_id
1 'polypeptide(L)'
;INIPDFNGNYLEYKQFIELFTALVDKNETILDIQKFMYLRSFLKGEAYDLIKNIPVQGSSYAEALTLLKDRYDNSHKIVHEHISKILDISPIGKSNVTSLRNFISEAKQHVAALKNLKEPVDHWDSILVCILTRKLDQFTSRAYCLDRDVSIKPTFSDFIMYLEA
;
A
#
# COMPACT_ATOMS: atom_id res chain seq x y z
N ILE A 1 -15.08 16.03 7.63
CA ILE A 1 -14.22 15.01 6.96
C ILE A 1 -13.54 15.73 5.81
N ASN A 2 -12.21 15.63 5.69
CA ASN A 2 -11.47 16.28 4.60
C ASN A 2 -11.00 15.22 3.60
N ILE A 3 -11.00 15.57 2.32
CA ILE A 3 -10.45 14.70 1.26
C ILE A 3 -8.93 14.90 1.27
N PRO A 4 -8.12 13.84 1.41
CA PRO A 4 -6.67 13.95 1.31
C PRO A 4 -6.25 14.30 -0.12
N ASP A 5 -5.12 14.99 -0.26
CA ASP A 5 -4.49 15.16 -1.57
C ASP A 5 -4.05 13.80 -2.13
N PHE A 6 -4.21 13.59 -3.43
CA PHE A 6 -3.80 12.37 -4.12
C PHE A 6 -2.69 12.65 -5.12
N ASN A 7 -1.53 12.04 -4.89
CA ASN A 7 -0.31 12.28 -5.67
C ASN A 7 0.01 11.19 -6.71
N GLY A 8 -0.79 10.12 -6.76
CA GLY A 8 -0.56 8.95 -7.62
C GLY A 8 -0.14 7.68 -6.88
N ASN A 9 -0.10 7.67 -5.55
CA ASN A 9 0.17 6.45 -4.79
C ASN A 9 -0.97 5.43 -4.95
N TYR A 10 -0.72 4.32 -5.66
CA TYR A 10 -1.68 3.24 -5.88
C TYR A 10 -2.36 2.74 -4.59
N LEU A 11 -1.64 2.72 -3.46
CA LEU A 11 -2.18 2.24 -2.18
C LEU A 11 -3.21 3.20 -1.57
N GLU A 12 -3.16 4.48 -1.93
CA GLU A 12 -4.03 5.53 -1.40
C GLU A 12 -5.22 5.83 -2.33
N TYR A 13 -5.15 5.39 -3.59
CA TYR A 13 -6.15 5.70 -4.62
C TYR A 13 -7.57 5.30 -4.19
N LYS A 14 -7.74 4.09 -3.65
CA LYS A 14 -9.05 3.59 -3.23
C LYS A 14 -9.69 4.49 -2.16
N GLN A 15 -8.91 4.86 -1.14
CA GLN A 15 -9.40 5.74 -0.08
C GLN A 15 -9.75 7.12 -0.63
N PHE A 16 -8.89 7.68 -1.49
CA PHE A 16 -9.12 8.97 -2.12
C PHE A 16 -10.42 8.97 -2.93
N ILE A 17 -10.59 8.00 -3.84
CA ILE A 17 -11.74 7.98 -4.74
C ILE A 17 -13.04 7.70 -3.99
N GLU A 18 -13.04 6.84 -2.97
CA GLU A 18 -14.24 6.59 -2.14
C GLU A 18 -14.69 7.85 -1.39
N LEU A 19 -13.75 8.60 -0.78
CA LEU A 19 -14.04 9.85 -0.10
C LEU A 19 -14.49 10.95 -1.06
N PHE A 20 -13.80 11.11 -2.18
CA PHE A 20 -14.16 12.07 -3.22
C PHE A 20 -15.54 11.77 -3.79
N THR A 21 -15.83 10.49 -4.06
CA THR A 21 -17.13 10.08 -4.58
C THR A 21 -18.26 10.37 -3.60
N ALA A 22 -18.06 10.08 -2.31
CA ALA A 22 -19.06 10.30 -1.28
C ALA A 22 -19.37 11.80 -1.04
N LEU A 23 -18.36 12.67 -1.14
CA LEU A 23 -18.49 14.08 -0.77
C LEU A 23 -18.75 15.02 -1.95
N VAL A 24 -18.26 14.67 -3.15
CA VAL A 24 -18.29 15.55 -4.33
C VAL A 24 -19.05 14.89 -5.48
N ASP A 25 -18.68 13.68 -5.89
CA ASP A 25 -19.22 13.07 -7.11
C ASP A 25 -20.72 12.80 -7.03
N LYS A 26 -21.17 12.20 -5.91
CA LYS A 26 -22.58 11.90 -5.63
C LYS A 26 -23.41 13.11 -5.22
N ASN A 27 -22.80 14.28 -5.09
CA ASN A 27 -23.54 15.49 -4.76
C ASN A 27 -24.15 16.10 -6.03
N GLU A 28 -25.48 15.95 -6.16
CA GLU A 28 -26.25 16.45 -7.31
C GLU A 28 -26.35 17.99 -7.36
N THR A 29 -26.05 18.68 -6.25
CA THR A 29 -26.08 20.17 -6.21
C THR A 29 -24.83 20.81 -6.81
N ILE A 30 -23.77 20.03 -7.04
CA ILE A 30 -22.51 20.51 -7.61
C ILE A 30 -22.51 20.20 -9.11
N LEU A 31 -22.26 21.21 -9.94
CA LEU A 31 -22.17 21.02 -11.39
C LEU A 31 -20.92 20.23 -11.76
N ASP A 32 -20.96 19.46 -12.85
CA ASP A 32 -19.81 18.64 -13.27
C ASP A 32 -18.53 19.46 -13.50
N ILE A 33 -18.65 20.69 -14.00
CA ILE A 33 -17.49 21.59 -14.13
C ILE A 33 -16.87 21.94 -12.77
N GLN A 34 -17.70 22.13 -11.74
CA GLN A 34 -17.24 22.39 -10.38
C GLN A 34 -16.64 21.13 -9.77
N LYS A 35 -17.26 19.95 -9.98
CA LYS A 35 -16.69 18.66 -9.56
C LYS A 35 -15.32 18.45 -10.18
N PHE A 36 -15.14 18.78 -11.45
CA PHE A 36 -13.85 18.67 -12.12
C PHE A 36 -12.82 19.66 -11.54
N MET A 37 -13.20 20.90 -11.25
CA MET A 37 -12.31 21.84 -10.55
C MET A 37 -11.91 21.32 -9.17
N TYR A 38 -12.84 20.77 -8.39
CA TYR A 38 -12.54 20.14 -7.11
C TYR A 38 -11.58 18.96 -7.28
N LEU A 39 -11.87 18.05 -8.21
CA LEU A 39 -11.00 16.91 -8.52
C LEU A 39 -9.57 17.38 -8.77
N ARG A 40 -9.37 18.34 -9.69
CA ARG A 40 -8.04 18.90 -9.99
C ARG A 40 -7.35 19.52 -8.78
N SER A 41 -8.10 20.12 -7.85
CA SER A 41 -7.52 20.78 -6.68
C SER A 41 -6.91 19.80 -5.68
N PHE A 42 -7.48 18.60 -5.55
CA PHE A 42 -6.97 17.54 -4.68
C PHE A 42 -5.88 16.68 -5.33
N LEU A 43 -5.68 16.77 -6.64
CA LEU A 43 -4.63 16.03 -7.33
C LEU A 43 -3.30 16.76 -7.27
N LYS A 44 -2.23 16.01 -7.04
CA LYS A 44 -0.84 16.47 -7.05
C LYS A 44 0.02 15.55 -7.93
N GLY A 45 1.22 16.00 -8.26
CA GLY A 45 2.23 15.18 -8.93
C GLY A 45 1.71 14.48 -10.19
N GLU A 46 2.00 13.17 -10.31
CA GLU A 46 1.64 12.37 -11.48
C GLU A 46 0.13 12.29 -11.69
N ALA A 47 -0.66 12.22 -10.62
CA ALA A 47 -2.12 12.15 -10.72
C ALA A 47 -2.73 13.45 -11.28
N TYR A 48 -2.16 14.60 -10.94
CA TYR A 48 -2.54 15.87 -11.58
C TYR A 48 -2.09 15.91 -13.04
N ASP A 49 -0.84 15.52 -13.30
CA ASP A 49 -0.26 15.52 -14.64
C ASP A 49 -1.02 14.65 -15.63
N LEU A 50 -1.66 13.57 -15.15
CA LEU A 50 -2.49 12.68 -15.95
C LEU A 50 -3.67 13.42 -16.62
N ILE A 51 -4.27 14.38 -15.93
CA ILE A 51 -5.50 15.04 -16.39
C ILE A 51 -5.32 16.54 -16.65
N LYS A 52 -4.12 17.11 -16.41
CA LYS A 52 -3.90 18.56 -16.45
C LYS A 52 -4.23 19.21 -17.79
N ASN A 53 -4.04 18.48 -18.89
CA ASN A 53 -4.24 18.95 -20.26
C ASN A 53 -5.70 18.82 -20.73
N ILE A 54 -6.56 18.19 -19.93
CA ILE A 54 -7.99 18.08 -20.25
C ILE A 54 -8.65 19.44 -20.02
N PRO A 55 -9.39 19.99 -21.01
CA PRO A 55 -10.11 21.25 -20.86
C PRO A 55 -11.10 21.19 -19.69
N VAL A 56 -11.08 22.18 -18.80
CA VAL A 56 -11.98 22.25 -17.65
C VAL A 56 -13.39 22.60 -18.13
N GLN A 57 -14.15 21.56 -18.48
CA GLN A 57 -15.52 21.61 -18.95
C GLN A 57 -16.33 20.51 -18.26
N GLY A 58 -17.63 20.71 -18.06
CA GLY A 58 -18.48 19.71 -17.40
C GLY A 58 -18.48 18.36 -18.12
N SER A 59 -18.50 18.37 -19.46
CA SER A 59 -18.44 17.18 -20.30
C SER A 59 -17.15 16.36 -20.13
N SER A 60 -16.06 16.99 -19.73
CA SER A 60 -14.74 16.35 -19.59
C SER A 60 -14.54 15.72 -18.20
N TYR A 61 -15.44 15.95 -17.25
CA TYR A 61 -15.32 15.44 -15.88
C TYR A 61 -15.31 13.90 -15.84
N ALA A 62 -16.23 13.28 -16.58
CA ALA A 62 -16.33 11.82 -16.64
C ALA A 62 -15.05 11.20 -17.24
N GLU A 63 -14.50 11.81 -18.30
CA GLU A 63 -13.23 11.37 -18.90
C GLU A 63 -12.07 11.42 -17.90
N ALA A 64 -11.97 12.50 -17.12
CA ALA A 64 -10.94 12.65 -16.09
C ALA A 64 -11.03 11.56 -15.01
N LEU A 65 -12.24 11.22 -14.54
CA LEU A 65 -12.46 10.13 -13.60
C LEU A 65 -12.09 8.77 -14.19
N THR A 66 -12.47 8.51 -15.45
CA THR A 66 -12.12 7.27 -16.14
C THR A 66 -10.61 7.10 -16.26
N LEU A 67 -9.87 8.15 -16.63
CA LEU A 67 -8.41 8.08 -16.73
C LEU A 67 -7.73 7.79 -15.39
N LEU A 68 -8.20 8.42 -14.31
CA LEU A 68 -7.69 8.13 -12.96
C LEU A 68 -7.97 6.69 -12.57
N LYS A 69 -9.18 6.19 -12.84
CA LYS A 69 -9.55 4.80 -12.57
C LYS A 69 -8.70 3.82 -13.37
N ASP A 70 -8.58 4.01 -14.68
CA ASP A 70 -7.81 3.10 -15.54
C ASP A 70 -6.34 3.06 -15.15
N ARG A 71 -5.78 4.19 -14.68
CA ARG A 71 -4.40 4.23 -14.19
C ARG A 71 -4.24 3.60 -12.82
N TYR A 72 -5.07 3.99 -11.84
CA TYR A 72 -4.78 3.72 -10.42
C TYR A 72 -5.65 2.62 -9.79
N ASP A 73 -6.79 2.25 -10.38
CA ASP A 73 -7.63 1.11 -9.97
C ASP A 73 -7.11 -0.22 -10.56
N ASN A 74 -5.79 -0.41 -10.51
CA ASN A 74 -5.14 -1.57 -11.09
C ASN A 74 -4.65 -2.51 -9.98
N SER A 75 -5.40 -3.59 -9.74
CA SER A 75 -5.08 -4.58 -8.71
C SER A 75 -3.66 -5.15 -8.84
N HIS A 76 -3.18 -5.41 -10.05
CA HIS A 76 -1.83 -5.91 -10.27
C HIS A 76 -0.74 -4.92 -9.87
N LYS A 77 -0.96 -3.62 -10.11
CA LYS A 77 -0.04 -2.56 -9.65
C LYS A 77 -0.05 -2.42 -8.14
N ILE A 78 -1.22 -2.51 -7.51
CA ILE A 78 -1.35 -2.48 -6.04
C ILE A 78 -0.63 -3.69 -5.40
N VAL A 79 -0.83 -4.89 -5.96
CA VAL A 79 -0.11 -6.11 -5.53
C VAL A 79 1.39 -5.93 -5.68
N HIS A 80 1.85 -5.45 -6.84
CA HIS A 80 3.26 -5.18 -7.10
C HIS A 80 3.83 -4.19 -6.07
N GLU A 81 3.14 -3.09 -5.79
CA GLU A 81 3.59 -2.09 -4.81
C GLU A 81 3.73 -2.69 -3.42
N HIS A 82 2.78 -3.50 -2.95
CA HIS A 82 2.90 -4.18 -1.66
C HIS A 82 4.08 -5.16 -1.61
N ILE A 83 4.31 -5.92 -2.68
CA ILE A 83 5.47 -6.83 -2.77
C ILE A 83 6.77 -6.04 -2.76
N SER A 84 6.87 -4.99 -3.57
CA SER A 84 8.04 -4.09 -3.60
C SER A 84 8.31 -3.50 -2.23
N LYS A 85 7.28 -3.01 -1.52
CA LYS A 85 7.43 -2.51 -0.15
C LYS A 85 7.95 -3.57 0.82
N ILE A 86 7.51 -4.82 0.73
CA ILE A 86 8.05 -5.93 1.54
C ILE A 86 9.54 -6.15 1.24
N LEU A 87 9.93 -6.13 -0.03
CA LEU A 87 11.32 -6.31 -0.47
C LEU A 87 12.19 -5.12 -0.03
N ASP A 88 11.62 -3.92 0.01
CA ASP A 88 12.28 -2.65 0.30
C ASP A 88 12.22 -2.25 1.77
N ILE A 89 11.61 -3.06 2.65
CA ILE A 89 11.65 -2.86 4.11
C ILE A 89 13.10 -2.59 4.51
N SER A 90 13.30 -1.50 5.24
CA SER A 90 14.63 -1.03 5.61
C SER A 90 15.31 -2.04 6.53
N PRO A 91 16.56 -2.45 6.25
CA PRO A 91 17.30 -3.33 7.14
C PRO A 91 17.49 -2.70 8.53
N ILE A 92 17.30 -3.49 9.57
CA ILE A 92 17.59 -3.12 10.95
C ILE A 92 19.11 -3.26 11.16
N GLY A 93 19.80 -2.14 11.31
CA GLY A 93 21.25 -2.15 11.60
C GLY A 93 21.57 -2.56 13.04
N LYS A 94 20.89 -1.93 14.00
CA LYS A 94 20.94 -2.30 15.42
C LYS A 94 19.52 -2.39 15.95
N SER A 95 19.09 -3.59 16.30
CA SER A 95 17.76 -3.81 16.85
C SER A 95 17.58 -3.08 18.18
N ASN A 96 16.48 -2.35 18.24
CA ASN A 96 15.85 -1.89 19.45
C ASN A 96 14.34 -2.14 19.33
N VAL A 97 13.63 -2.04 20.46
CA VAL A 97 12.19 -2.32 20.55
C VAL A 97 11.38 -1.56 19.50
N THR A 98 11.71 -0.29 19.26
CA THR A 98 10.99 0.55 18.29
C THR A 98 11.24 0.08 16.84
N SER A 99 12.49 -0.18 16.48
CA SER A 99 12.86 -0.64 15.14
C SER A 99 12.25 -2.01 14.80
N LEU A 100 12.26 -2.94 15.75
CA LEU A 100 11.65 -4.27 15.57
C LEU A 100 10.12 -4.16 15.46
N ARG A 101 9.48 -3.37 16.33
CA ARG A 101 8.03 -3.15 16.25
C ARG A 101 7.61 -2.54 14.92
N ASN A 102 8.34 -1.54 14.41
CA ASN A 102 8.04 -0.92 13.13
C ASN A 102 8.21 -1.92 11.97
N PHE A 103 9.31 -2.69 11.98
CA PHE A 103 9.56 -3.74 11.00
C PHE A 103 8.46 -4.80 10.96
N ILE A 104 8.05 -5.30 12.14
CA ILE A 104 6.97 -6.27 12.29
C ILE A 104 5.64 -5.69 11.79
N SER A 105 5.34 -4.45 12.16
CA SER A 105 4.11 -3.77 11.76
C SER A 105 4.04 -3.59 10.23
N GLU A 106 5.12 -3.15 9.61
CA GLU A 106 5.21 -2.93 8.16
C GLU A 106 5.05 -4.27 7.40
N ALA A 107 5.75 -5.32 7.82
CA ALA A 107 5.61 -6.65 7.24
C ALA A 107 4.17 -7.20 7.36
N LYS A 108 3.56 -7.13 8.56
CA LYS A 108 2.18 -7.58 8.78
C LYS A 108 1.18 -6.80 7.94
N GLN A 109 1.34 -5.48 7.84
CA GLN A 109 0.44 -4.61 7.07
C GLN A 109 0.43 -5.01 5.59
N HIS A 110 1.59 -5.19 4.97
CA HIS A 110 1.66 -5.54 3.55
C HIS A 110 1.18 -6.97 3.26
N VAL A 111 1.53 -7.95 4.10
CA VAL A 111 1.04 -9.33 3.95
C VAL A 111 -0.48 -9.40 4.11
N ALA A 112 -1.05 -8.69 5.09
CA ALA A 112 -2.50 -8.62 5.27
C ALA A 112 -3.20 -7.93 4.09
N ALA A 113 -2.62 -6.87 3.53
CA ALA A 113 -3.17 -6.19 2.36
C ALA A 113 -3.17 -7.11 1.13
N LEU A 114 -2.09 -7.85 0.89
CA LEU A 114 -2.01 -8.86 -0.18
C LEU A 114 -3.05 -9.97 0.01
N LYS A 115 -3.26 -10.45 1.25
CA LYS A 115 -4.33 -11.41 1.57
C LYS A 115 -5.72 -10.87 1.22
N ASN A 116 -6.00 -9.60 1.54
CA ASN A 116 -7.26 -8.95 1.20
C ASN A 116 -7.46 -8.77 -0.32
N LEU A 117 -6.35 -8.66 -1.07
CA LEU A 117 -6.34 -8.67 -2.54
C LEU A 117 -6.46 -10.08 -3.14
N LYS A 118 -6.67 -11.11 -2.29
CA LYS A 118 -6.81 -12.53 -2.66
C LYS A 118 -5.53 -13.14 -3.22
N GLU A 119 -4.37 -12.56 -2.93
CA GLU A 119 -3.09 -13.19 -3.24
C GLU A 119 -2.86 -14.42 -2.33
N PRO A 120 -2.23 -15.49 -2.85
CA PRO A 120 -2.01 -16.74 -2.14
C PRO A 120 -0.86 -16.65 -1.11
N VAL A 121 -0.88 -15.63 -0.24
CA VAL A 121 0.20 -15.34 0.71
C VAL A 121 0.47 -16.48 1.70
N ASP A 122 -0.55 -17.30 1.97
CA ASP A 122 -0.44 -18.48 2.85
C ASP A 122 0.49 -19.56 2.27
N HIS A 123 0.89 -19.46 1.00
CA HIS A 123 1.89 -20.34 0.37
C HIS A 123 3.30 -19.74 0.33
N TRP A 124 3.48 -18.49 0.77
CA TRP A 124 4.72 -17.72 0.60
C TRP A 124 5.62 -17.72 1.84
N ASP A 125 5.25 -18.42 2.91
CA ASP A 125 5.94 -18.39 4.20
C ASP A 125 7.46 -18.47 4.10
N SER A 126 7.98 -19.47 3.37
CA SER A 126 9.43 -19.67 3.28
C SER A 126 10.15 -18.52 2.57
N ILE A 127 9.51 -17.92 1.57
CA ILE A 127 10.06 -16.77 0.84
C ILE A 127 9.99 -15.53 1.73
N LEU A 128 8.85 -15.29 2.38
CA LEU A 128 8.66 -14.16 3.30
C LEU A 128 9.65 -14.22 4.46
N VAL A 129 9.75 -15.35 5.15
CA VAL A 129 10.69 -15.52 6.27
C VAL A 129 12.13 -15.36 5.79
N CYS A 130 12.49 -15.89 4.63
CA CYS A 130 13.84 -15.72 4.06
C CYS A 130 14.16 -14.24 3.79
N ILE A 131 13.26 -13.51 3.13
CA ILE A 131 13.44 -12.08 2.84
C ILE A 131 13.55 -11.29 4.14
N LEU A 132 12.62 -11.48 5.07
CA LEU A 132 12.53 -10.71 6.31
C LEU A 132 13.68 -11.00 7.26
N THR A 133 14.14 -12.26 7.35
CA THR A 133 15.32 -12.60 8.17
C THR A 133 16.57 -11.86 7.68
N ARG A 134 16.71 -11.64 6.37
CA ARG A 134 17.84 -10.87 5.80
C ARG A 134 17.78 -9.37 6.08
N LYS A 135 16.65 -8.87 6.59
CA LYS A 135 16.46 -7.47 7.00
C LYS A 135 16.68 -7.26 8.50
N LEU A 136 16.85 -8.33 9.28
CA LEU A 136 17.18 -8.23 10.70
C LEU A 136 18.68 -7.95 10.89
N ASP A 137 19.04 -7.44 12.07
CA ASP A 137 20.44 -7.37 12.47
C ASP A 137 21.01 -8.76 12.75
N GLN A 138 22.33 -8.85 12.80
CA GLN A 138 23.03 -10.12 12.93
C GLN A 138 22.69 -10.87 14.23
N PHE A 139 22.44 -10.16 15.33
CA PHE A 139 22.15 -10.80 16.62
C PHE A 139 20.76 -11.45 16.58
N THR A 140 19.72 -10.69 16.21
CA THR A 140 18.34 -11.21 16.16
C THR A 140 18.18 -12.29 15.10
N SER A 141 18.77 -12.12 13.91
CA SER A 141 18.74 -13.16 12.87
C SER A 141 19.37 -14.47 13.34
N ARG A 142 20.52 -14.40 14.04
CA ARG A 142 21.21 -15.58 14.55
C ARG A 142 20.43 -16.25 15.68
N ALA A 143 19.87 -15.47 16.61
CA ALA A 143 19.02 -15.99 17.68
C ALA A 143 17.84 -16.78 17.11
N TYR A 144 17.10 -16.20 16.16
CA TYR A 144 16.01 -16.88 15.48
C TYR A 144 16.43 -18.20 14.82
N CYS A 145 17.58 -18.21 14.14
CA CYS A 145 18.09 -19.42 13.48
C CYS A 145 18.53 -20.52 14.47
N LEU A 146 18.93 -20.18 15.70
CA LEU A 146 19.34 -21.14 16.72
C LEU A 146 18.15 -21.71 17.50
N ASP A 147 17.16 -20.87 17.79
CA ASP A 147 16.01 -21.24 18.62
C ASP A 147 14.94 -22.01 17.83
N ARG A 148 14.90 -21.84 16.51
CA ARG A 148 13.90 -22.50 15.66
C ARG A 148 14.16 -23.99 15.48
N ASP A 149 13.08 -24.76 15.37
CA ASP A 149 13.15 -26.14 14.90
C ASP A 149 13.47 -26.17 13.40
N VAL A 150 14.58 -26.82 13.05
CA VAL A 150 15.06 -26.94 11.66
C VAL A 150 14.28 -28.01 10.89
N SER A 151 13.59 -28.92 11.58
CA SER A 151 12.76 -29.96 10.96
C SER A 151 11.41 -29.43 10.46
N ILE A 152 11.00 -28.25 10.94
CA ILE A 152 9.71 -27.63 10.61
C ILE A 152 9.90 -26.50 9.60
N LYS A 153 9.04 -26.47 8.57
CA LYS A 153 8.99 -25.37 7.61
C LYS A 153 8.63 -24.08 8.36
N PRO A 154 9.41 -22.98 8.20
CA PRO A 154 9.10 -21.75 8.90
C PRO A 154 7.78 -21.17 8.37
N THR A 155 6.95 -20.69 9.27
CA THR A 155 5.74 -19.92 8.94
C THR A 155 5.99 -18.44 9.20
N PHE A 156 5.32 -17.57 8.43
CA PHE A 156 5.36 -16.13 8.67
C PHE A 156 4.80 -15.79 10.06
N SER A 157 3.73 -16.47 10.49
CA SER A 157 3.12 -16.27 11.80
C SER A 157 4.08 -16.59 12.95
N ASP A 158 4.77 -17.72 12.92
CA ASP A 158 5.70 -18.11 13.99
C ASP A 158 6.91 -17.18 14.05
N PHE A 159 7.42 -16.76 12.89
CA PHE A 159 8.50 -15.78 12.80
C PHE A 159 8.11 -14.46 13.44
N ILE A 160 6.92 -13.95 13.14
CA ILE A 160 6.42 -12.70 13.74
C ILE A 160 6.21 -12.86 15.25
N MET A 161 5.63 -13.97 15.72
CA MET A 161 5.46 -14.23 17.15
C MET A 161 6.80 -14.28 17.90
N TYR A 162 7.83 -14.89 17.31
CA TYR A 162 9.17 -14.93 17.89
C TYR A 162 9.76 -13.53 18.06
N LEU A 163 9.59 -12.63 17.08
CA LEU A 163 10.11 -11.27 17.16
C LEU A 163 9.32 -10.34 18.09
N GLU A 164 8.09 -10.71 18.47
CA GLU A 164 7.26 -9.97 19.41
C GLU A 164 7.52 -10.34 20.89
N ALA A 165 8.20 -11.47 21.14
CA ALA A 165 8.53 -12.00 22.47
C ALA A 165 9.71 -11.29 23.14
#